data_AF-A0A2X3WSU6-F1
#
_entry.id   AF-A0A2X3WSU6-F1
#
_cell.length_a   1.000
_cell.length_b   1.000
_cell.length_c   1.000
_cell.angle_alpha   90.00
_cell.angle_beta   90.00
_cell.angle_gamma   90.00
#
_symmetry.space_group_name_H-M   'P 1'
#
loop_
_entity.id
_entity.type
_entity.pdbx_description
1 polymer ?
#
loop_
_entity_poly.entity_id
_entity_poly.type
_entity_poly.pdbx_seq_one_letter_code
_entity_poly.pdbx_strand_id
1 'polypeptide(L)'
;MFLTSGAYYGKIKWSKVFTILLYCTFFNFVGVLILAWFLNQSFSFNHLTDKSFLVTAVSTKLGKTDWMNFTEGITANMFVNLAILGYMLLKEESAKIFIALSAIFMFVFLVNEHLIANFASFMLLGFNGVRDAVDNFTLANILHQWVIVFFGNWIGGGIFIGLAYSWLNKTKTTHID
;
A
#
# COMPACT_ATOMS: atom_id res chain seq x y z
N MET A 1 7.82 -1.32 -7.98
CA MET A 1 8.90 -0.68 -8.76
C MET A 1 10.12 -1.58 -8.95
N PHE A 2 10.95 -1.82 -7.92
CA PHE A 2 12.28 -2.45 -8.10
C PHE A 2 12.28 -3.81 -8.81
N LEU A 3 11.36 -4.71 -8.45
CA LEU A 3 11.28 -6.03 -9.07
C LEU A 3 10.91 -5.93 -10.56
N THR A 4 9.98 -5.04 -10.92
CA THR A 4 9.61 -4.77 -12.30
C THR A 4 10.79 -4.20 -13.09
N SER A 5 11.51 -3.23 -12.53
CA SER A 5 12.72 -2.65 -13.13
C SER A 5 13.82 -3.71 -13.33
N GLY A 6 14.06 -4.55 -12.31
CA GLY A 6 15.04 -5.63 -12.37
C GLY A 6 14.71 -6.67 -13.44
N ALA A 7 13.44 -7.02 -13.60
CA ALA A 7 13.00 -7.91 -14.66
C ALA A 7 13.11 -7.28 -16.05
N TYR A 8 12.75 -6.00 -16.18
CA TYR A 8 12.88 -5.26 -17.43
C TYR A 8 14.34 -5.17 -17.93
N TYR A 9 15.29 -5.00 -17.01
CA TYR A 9 16.73 -5.03 -17.33
C TYR A 9 17.31 -6.45 -17.47
N GLY A 10 16.50 -7.50 -17.38
CA GLY A 10 16.93 -8.89 -17.50
C GLY A 10 17.80 -9.38 -16.33
N LYS A 11 17.79 -8.68 -15.18
CA LYS A 11 18.56 -9.06 -13.98
C LYS A 11 17.88 -10.15 -13.17
N ILE A 12 16.55 -10.26 -13.25
CA ILE A 12 15.76 -11.30 -12.61
C ILE A 12 14.66 -11.80 -13.54
N LYS A 13 14.25 -13.07 -13.40
CA LYS A 13 13.12 -13.63 -14.15
C LYS A 13 11.78 -13.13 -13.58
N TRP A 14 10.77 -12.99 -14.43
CA TRP A 14 9.41 -12.64 -14.01
C TRP A 14 8.79 -13.63 -13.02
N SER A 15 9.12 -14.92 -13.13
CA SER A 15 8.71 -15.92 -12.14
C SER A 15 9.24 -15.58 -10.75
N LYS A 16 10.52 -15.18 -10.65
CA LYS A 16 11.14 -14.75 -9.39
C LYS A 16 10.51 -13.45 -8.86
N VAL A 17 10.12 -12.53 -9.74
CA VAL A 17 9.36 -11.32 -9.35
C VAL A 17 8.07 -11.71 -8.65
N PHE A 18 7.28 -12.59 -9.27
CA PHE A 18 6.00 -13.02 -8.70
C PHE A 18 6.18 -13.75 -7.37
N THR A 19 7.16 -14.65 -7.28
CA THR A 19 7.52 -15.31 -6.02
C THR A 19 7.85 -14.29 -4.93
N ILE A 20 8.75 -13.34 -5.18
CA ILE A 20 9.12 -12.34 -4.17
C ILE A 20 7.91 -11.48 -3.78
N LEU A 21 7.09 -11.06 -4.73
CA LEU A 21 5.88 -10.27 -4.44
C LEU A 21 4.94 -11.02 -3.49
N LEU A 22 4.63 -12.30 -3.78
CA LEU A 22 3.76 -13.09 -2.91
C LEU A 22 4.39 -13.34 -1.53
N TYR A 23 5.68 -13.66 -1.47
CA TYR A 23 6.38 -13.85 -0.20
C TYR A 23 6.36 -12.58 0.64
N CYS A 24 6.69 -11.42 0.06
CA CYS A 24 6.66 -10.15 0.77
C CYS A 24 5.25 -9.78 1.23
N THR A 25 4.23 -9.92 0.37
CA THR A 25 2.83 -9.64 0.74
C THR A 25 2.38 -10.54 1.89
N PHE A 26 2.71 -11.83 1.84
CA PHE A 26 2.36 -12.77 2.90
C PHE A 26 3.03 -12.42 4.23
N PHE A 27 4.34 -12.18 4.26
CA PHE A 27 5.02 -11.85 5.51
C PHE A 27 4.68 -10.45 6.03
N ASN A 28 4.34 -9.51 5.16
CA ASN A 28 3.76 -8.23 5.58
C ASN A 28 2.42 -8.45 6.30
N PHE A 29 1.57 -9.33 5.77
CA PHE A 29 0.31 -9.69 6.42
C PHE A 29 0.55 -10.35 7.78
N VAL A 30 1.49 -11.30 7.88
CA VAL A 30 1.86 -11.94 9.17
C VAL A 30 2.32 -10.90 10.19
N GLY A 31 3.21 -9.98 9.81
CA GLY A 31 3.65 -8.90 10.70
C GLY A 31 2.51 -8.00 11.16
N VAL A 32 1.60 -7.68 10.25
CA VAL A 32 0.38 -6.92 10.57
C VAL A 32 -0.52 -7.66 11.56
N LEU A 33 -0.72 -8.97 11.41
CA LEU A 33 -1.53 -9.76 12.36
C LEU A 33 -0.98 -9.65 13.78
N ILE A 34 0.34 -9.80 13.93
CA ILE A 34 1.02 -9.71 15.23
C ILE A 34 0.83 -8.31 15.82
N LEU A 35 1.10 -7.25 15.05
CA LEU A 35 0.97 -5.87 15.53
C LEU A 35 -0.48 -5.50 15.85
N ALA A 36 -1.43 -5.87 15.00
CA ALA A 36 -2.85 -5.60 15.24
C ALA A 36 -3.36 -6.28 16.50
N TRP A 37 -2.89 -7.50 16.79
CA TRP A 37 -3.22 -8.20 18.02
C TRP A 37 -2.64 -7.49 19.25
N PHE A 38 -1.35 -7.12 19.23
CA PHE A 38 -0.71 -6.39 20.33
C PHE A 38 -1.39 -5.04 20.60
N LEU A 39 -1.71 -4.29 19.56
CA LEU A 39 -2.39 -3.00 19.71
C LEU A 39 -3.78 -3.16 20.34
N ASN A 40 -4.51 -4.22 20.01
CA ASN A 40 -5.78 -4.54 20.68
C ASN A 40 -5.64 -4.94 22.16
N GLN A 41 -4.43 -5.27 22.64
CA GLN A 41 -4.19 -5.46 24.08
C GLN A 41 -4.00 -4.12 24.83
N SER A 42 -3.84 -3.00 24.11
CA SER A 42 -3.62 -1.70 24.72
C SER A 42 -4.92 -1.06 25.22
N PHE A 43 -4.80 -0.15 26.18
CA PHE A 43 -5.93 0.60 26.71
C PHE A 43 -6.67 1.39 25.62
N SER A 44 -5.94 2.06 24.73
CA SER A 44 -6.51 2.92 23.68
C SER A 44 -7.40 2.16 22.71
N PHE A 45 -7.02 0.95 22.31
CA PHE A 45 -7.80 0.17 21.35
C PHE A 45 -8.95 -0.61 22.01
N ASN A 46 -8.87 -0.91 23.31
CA ASN A 46 -10.00 -1.49 24.05
C ASN A 46 -11.20 -0.53 24.19
N HIS A 47 -10.98 0.77 24.04
CA HIS A 47 -12.02 1.80 24.13
C HIS A 47 -12.46 2.33 22.75
N LEU A 48 -12.19 1.57 21.69
CA LEU A 48 -12.77 1.89 20.39
C LEU A 48 -14.30 1.82 20.47
N THR A 49 -14.95 2.71 19.72
CA THR A 49 -16.40 2.78 19.58
C THR A 49 -16.75 2.82 18.10
N ASP A 50 -18.03 2.69 17.79
CA ASP A 50 -18.60 2.88 16.45
C ASP A 50 -18.24 4.24 15.82
N LYS A 51 -17.98 5.26 16.65
CA LYS A 51 -17.58 6.61 16.22
C LYS A 51 -16.08 6.80 16.03
N SER A 52 -15.27 5.79 16.34
CA SER A 52 -13.81 5.90 16.22
C SER A 52 -13.40 5.97 14.75
N PHE A 53 -12.36 6.77 14.45
CA PHE A 53 -11.84 6.96 13.10
C PHE A 53 -11.55 5.64 12.36
N LEU A 54 -11.04 4.63 13.08
CA LEU A 54 -10.76 3.31 12.51
C LEU A 54 -12.02 2.67 11.91
N VAL A 55 -13.16 2.72 12.62
CA VAL A 55 -14.43 2.15 12.16
C VAL A 55 -14.90 2.88 10.91
N THR A 56 -14.91 4.22 10.93
CA THR A 56 -15.27 5.06 9.78
C THR A 56 -14.38 4.79 8.57
N ALA A 57 -13.07 4.68 8.77
CA ALA A 57 -12.11 4.45 7.70
C ALA A 57 -12.32 3.07 7.07
N VAL A 58 -12.49 2.01 7.87
CA VAL A 58 -12.71 0.65 7.34
C VAL A 58 -14.07 0.54 6.65
N SER A 59 -15.13 1.12 7.23
CA SER A 59 -16.45 1.19 6.61
C SER A 59 -16.40 1.89 5.24
N THR A 60 -15.72 3.03 5.17
CA THR A 60 -15.51 3.76 3.91
C THR A 60 -14.79 2.89 2.88
N LYS A 61 -13.73 2.19 3.27
CA LYS A 61 -12.93 1.34 2.36
C LYS A 61 -13.72 0.14 1.83
N LEU A 62 -14.49 -0.53 2.68
CA LEU A 62 -15.33 -1.67 2.28
C LEU A 62 -16.59 -1.26 1.52
N GLY A 63 -17.03 0.00 1.65
CA GLY A 63 -18.15 0.56 0.89
C GLY A 63 -17.81 1.06 -0.52
N LYS A 64 -16.52 1.12 -0.88
CA LYS A 64 -16.07 1.54 -2.21
C LYS A 64 -16.37 0.48 -3.26
N THR A 65 -16.71 0.94 -4.47
CA THR A 65 -16.80 0.07 -5.65
C THR A 65 -15.43 -0.48 -6.05
N ASP A 66 -15.42 -1.58 -6.80
CA ASP A 66 -14.18 -2.19 -7.28
C ASP A 66 -13.34 -1.23 -8.11
N TRP A 67 -13.99 -0.41 -8.94
CA TRP A 67 -13.30 0.58 -9.76
C TRP A 67 -12.64 1.69 -8.93
N MET A 68 -13.31 2.14 -7.87
CA MET A 68 -12.74 3.10 -6.91
C MET A 68 -11.53 2.49 -6.20
N ASN A 69 -11.69 1.28 -5.63
CA ASN A 69 -10.60 0.57 -4.96
C ASN A 69 -9.38 0.36 -5.86
N PHE A 70 -9.63 -0.02 -7.11
CA PHE A 70 -8.59 -0.25 -8.10
C PHE A 70 -7.84 1.03 -8.46
N THR A 71 -8.58 2.10 -8.79
CA THR A 71 -8.01 3.38 -9.25
C THR A 71 -7.23 4.06 -8.13
N GLU A 72 -7.80 4.10 -6.93
CA GLU A 72 -7.11 4.62 -5.75
C GLU A 72 -5.92 3.74 -5.36
N GLY A 73 -5.98 2.44 -5.64
CA GLY A 73 -4.85 1.53 -5.52
C GLY A 73 -3.68 1.89 -6.44
N ILE A 74 -3.98 2.27 -7.68
CA ILE A 74 -2.97 2.74 -8.64
C ILE A 74 -2.33 4.02 -8.12
N THR A 75 -3.13 5.03 -7.79
CA THR A 75 -2.61 6.34 -7.37
C THR A 75 -1.84 6.25 -6.06
N ALA A 76 -2.31 5.47 -5.08
CA ALA A 76 -1.59 5.21 -3.84
C ALA A 76 -0.15 4.76 -4.10
N ASN A 77 0.01 3.71 -4.92
CA ASN A 77 1.35 3.15 -5.11
C ASN A 77 2.18 3.96 -6.11
N MET A 78 1.59 4.81 -6.95
CA MET A 78 2.34 5.83 -7.67
C MET A 78 2.99 6.82 -6.70
N PHE A 79 2.25 7.37 -5.73
CA PHE A 79 2.79 8.29 -4.72
C PHE A 79 3.87 7.63 -3.86
N VAL A 80 3.63 6.41 -3.38
CA VAL A 80 4.62 5.66 -2.58
C VAL A 80 5.92 5.47 -3.37
N ASN A 81 5.85 5.07 -4.64
CA ASN A 81 7.07 4.83 -5.41
C ASN A 81 7.75 6.13 -5.87
N LEU A 82 6.99 7.22 -6.09
CA LEU A 82 7.58 8.56 -6.27
C LEU A 82 8.34 9.01 -5.02
N ALA A 83 7.79 8.75 -3.83
CA ALA A 83 8.47 9.06 -2.58
C ALA A 83 9.75 8.24 -2.40
N ILE A 84 9.72 6.95 -2.75
CA ILE A 84 10.91 6.09 -2.73
C ILE A 84 11.97 6.62 -3.71
N LEU A 85 11.58 6.97 -4.93
CA LEU A 85 12.51 7.56 -5.90
C LEU A 85 13.10 8.88 -5.40
N GLY A 86 12.25 9.77 -4.90
CA GLY A 86 12.69 11.03 -4.31
C GLY A 86 13.64 10.81 -3.13
N TYR A 87 13.32 9.88 -2.22
CA TYR A 87 14.16 9.50 -1.10
C TYR A 87 15.55 9.01 -1.56
N MET A 88 15.61 8.25 -2.66
CA MET A 88 16.88 7.76 -3.21
C MET A 88 17.71 8.84 -3.92
N LEU A 89 17.06 9.85 -4.51
CA LEU A 89 17.71 10.89 -5.31
C LEU A 89 18.11 12.11 -4.49
N LEU A 90 17.41 12.38 -3.38
CA LEU A 90 17.73 13.48 -2.48
C LEU A 90 19.00 13.17 -1.67
N LYS A 91 19.85 14.19 -1.49
CA LYS A 91 21.09 14.08 -0.70
C LYS A 91 20.86 14.40 0.78
N GLU A 92 20.09 15.45 1.06
CA GLU A 92 19.79 15.93 2.40
C GLU A 92 18.84 14.99 3.15
N GLU A 93 19.23 14.54 4.35
CA GLU A 93 18.42 13.62 5.16
C GLU A 93 17.09 14.23 5.59
N SER A 94 17.06 15.54 5.87
CA SER A 94 15.82 16.25 6.19
C SER A 94 14.83 16.21 5.03
N ALA A 95 15.29 16.41 3.80
CA ALA A 95 14.46 16.35 2.60
C ALA A 95 13.94 14.94 2.33
N LYS A 96 14.76 13.91 2.57
CA LYS A 96 14.37 12.49 2.48
C LYS A 96 13.23 12.14 3.44
N ILE A 97 13.34 12.55 4.69
CA ILE A 97 12.28 12.35 5.69
C ILE A 97 11.02 13.12 5.27
N PHE A 98 11.17 14.37 4.83
CA PHE A 98 10.06 15.22 4.43
C PHE A 98 9.27 14.64 3.25
N ILE A 99 9.94 14.12 2.21
CA ILE A 99 9.24 13.53 1.06
C ILE A 99 8.52 12.23 1.43
N ALA A 100 9.12 11.40 2.28
CA ALA A 100 8.49 10.18 2.78
C ALA A 100 7.23 10.50 3.61
N LEU A 101 7.33 11.45 4.54
CA LEU A 101 6.19 11.92 5.33
C LEU A 101 5.10 12.55 4.48
N SER A 102 5.46 13.38 3.49
CA SER A 102 4.51 14.04 2.59
C SER A 102 3.71 13.02 1.79
N ALA A 103 4.36 11.97 1.29
CA ALA A 103 3.66 10.92 0.54
C ALA A 103 2.77 10.06 1.44
N ILE A 104 3.22 9.73 2.66
CA ILE A 104 2.39 9.02 3.64
C ILE A 104 1.16 9.86 3.99
N PHE A 105 1.36 11.14 4.31
CA PHE A 105 0.28 12.07 4.60
C PHE A 105 -0.74 12.14 3.46
N MET A 106 -0.28 12.29 2.22
CA MET A 106 -1.17 12.40 1.06
C MET A 106 -2.06 11.16 0.86
N PHE A 107 -1.52 9.94 0.93
CA PHE A 107 -2.36 8.76 0.72
C PHE A 107 -3.30 8.50 1.90
N VAL A 108 -2.89 8.80 3.13
CA VAL A 108 -3.74 8.67 4.32
C VAL A 108 -4.85 9.71 4.30
N PHE A 109 -4.53 10.96 3.98
CA PHE A 109 -5.47 12.07 3.90
C PHE A 109 -6.54 11.85 2.84
N LEU A 110 -6.15 11.36 1.66
CA LEU A 110 -7.08 11.01 0.58
C LEU A 110 -7.81 9.69 0.81
N VAL A 111 -7.50 8.95 1.89
CA VAL A 111 -8.05 7.63 2.18
C VAL A 111 -7.85 6.65 1.01
N ASN A 112 -6.74 6.80 0.29
CA ASN A 112 -6.43 5.95 -0.86
C ASN A 112 -6.20 4.49 -0.43
N GLU A 113 -6.21 3.59 -1.41
CA GLU A 113 -6.07 2.16 -1.17
C GLU A 113 -4.61 1.70 -1.22
N HIS A 114 -4.03 1.40 -0.06
CA HIS A 114 -2.72 0.77 0.03
C HIS A 114 -2.84 -0.58 0.73
N LEU A 115 -2.52 -1.67 0.03
CA LEU A 115 -2.81 -3.03 0.47
C LEU A 115 -2.32 -3.33 1.89
N ILE A 116 -1.07 -2.97 2.20
CA ILE A 116 -0.48 -3.26 3.50
C ILE A 116 -1.10 -2.40 4.61
N ALA A 117 -1.55 -1.18 4.28
CA ALA A 117 -2.25 -0.33 5.24
C ALA A 117 -3.67 -0.86 5.48
N ASN A 118 -4.32 -1.39 4.44
CA ASN A 118 -5.62 -2.04 4.56
C ASN A 118 -5.54 -3.32 5.38
N PHE A 119 -4.48 -4.13 5.23
CA PHE A 119 -4.23 -5.26 6.12
C PHE A 119 -4.24 -4.77 7.57
N ALA A 120 -3.50 -3.70 7.87
CA ALA A 120 -3.37 -3.18 9.22
C ALA A 120 -4.70 -2.68 9.79
N SER A 121 -5.41 -1.81 9.08
CA SER A 121 -6.68 -1.26 9.56
C SER A 121 -7.76 -2.34 9.69
N PHE A 122 -7.84 -3.26 8.74
CA PHE A 122 -8.87 -4.31 8.76
C PHE A 122 -8.57 -5.32 9.86
N MET A 123 -7.32 -5.70 10.09
CA MET A 123 -6.98 -6.61 11.18
C MET A 123 -7.05 -5.96 12.57
N LEU A 124 -6.73 -4.66 12.67
CA LEU A 124 -6.96 -3.90 13.90
C LEU A 124 -8.43 -3.91 14.30
N LEU A 125 -9.32 -3.68 13.34
CA LEU A 125 -10.76 -3.78 13.60
C LEU A 125 -11.20 -5.23 13.81
N GLY A 126 -10.69 -6.18 13.03
CA GLY A 126 -11.10 -7.58 13.06
C GLY A 126 -10.81 -8.31 14.37
N PHE A 127 -9.78 -7.89 15.10
CA PHE A 127 -9.48 -8.36 16.46
C PHE A 127 -10.22 -7.59 17.56
N ASN A 128 -10.98 -6.55 17.21
CA ASN A 128 -11.74 -5.73 18.15
C ASN A 128 -13.22 -6.13 18.19
N GLY A 129 -13.85 -5.98 19.36
CA GLY A 129 -15.28 -6.25 19.54
C GLY A 129 -16.20 -5.32 18.74
N VAL A 130 -15.74 -4.14 18.34
CA VAL A 130 -16.56 -3.17 17.57
C VAL A 130 -16.61 -3.44 16.07
N ARG A 131 -16.02 -4.54 15.59
CA ARG A 131 -16.04 -4.89 14.15
C ARG A 131 -17.45 -5.01 13.57
N ASP A 132 -18.42 -5.41 14.40
CA ASP A 132 -19.81 -5.61 14.01
C ASP A 132 -20.53 -4.27 13.71
N ALA A 133 -19.90 -3.13 14.02
CA ALA A 133 -20.36 -1.81 13.61
C ALA A 133 -20.05 -1.48 12.14
N VAL A 134 -19.28 -2.32 11.43
CA VAL A 134 -18.98 -2.14 10.00
C VAL A 134 -19.80 -3.12 9.18
N ASP A 135 -20.68 -2.57 8.33
CA ASP A 135 -21.44 -3.35 7.37
C ASP A 135 -20.51 -4.10 6.40
N ASN A 136 -20.91 -5.32 6.03
CA ASN A 136 -20.17 -6.17 5.10
C ASN A 136 -18.71 -6.45 5.52
N PHE A 137 -18.39 -6.40 6.82
CA PHE A 137 -17.12 -6.84 7.37
C PHE A 137 -17.02 -8.38 7.37
N THR A 138 -17.05 -8.96 6.17
CA THR A 138 -16.95 -10.41 5.95
C THR A 138 -15.59 -10.75 5.37
N LEU A 139 -15.10 -11.97 5.66
CA LEU A 139 -13.84 -12.44 5.09
C LEU A 139 -13.85 -12.41 3.55
N ALA A 140 -14.98 -12.75 2.93
CA ALA A 140 -15.12 -12.73 1.48
C ALA A 140 -14.96 -11.31 0.90
N ASN A 141 -15.64 -10.32 1.48
CA ASN A 141 -15.55 -8.93 1.02
C ASN A 141 -14.14 -8.34 1.25
N ILE A 142 -13.53 -8.65 2.40
CA ILE A 142 -12.17 -8.23 2.72
C ILE A 142 -11.16 -8.79 1.70
N LEU A 143 -11.22 -10.10 1.43
CA LEU A 143 -10.32 -10.73 0.46
C LEU A 143 -10.52 -10.17 -0.95
N HIS A 144 -11.77 -9.95 -1.33
CA HIS A 144 -12.10 -9.34 -2.62
C HIS A 144 -11.46 -7.95 -2.77
N GLN A 145 -11.66 -7.08 -1.77
CA GLN A 145 -11.08 -5.75 -1.74
C GLN A 145 -9.54 -5.81 -1.81
N TRP A 146 -8.92 -6.68 -1.02
CA TRP A 146 -7.46 -6.84 -1.02
C TRP A 146 -6.92 -7.30 -2.38
N VAL A 147 -7.60 -8.21 -3.07
CA VAL A 147 -7.17 -8.65 -4.41
C VAL A 147 -7.23 -7.49 -5.41
N ILE A 148 -8.31 -6.71 -5.41
CA ILE A 148 -8.45 -5.55 -6.30
C ILE A 148 -7.34 -4.53 -6.03
N VAL A 149 -7.11 -4.19 -4.76
CA VAL A 149 -6.09 -3.22 -4.35
C VAL A 149 -4.68 -3.75 -4.63
N PHE A 150 -4.44 -5.06 -4.48
CA PHE A 150 -3.16 -5.67 -4.84
C PHE A 150 -2.81 -5.41 -6.31
N PHE A 151 -3.75 -5.62 -7.23
CA PHE A 151 -3.53 -5.34 -8.65
C PHE A 151 -3.38 -3.85 -8.93
N GLY A 152 -4.20 -3.00 -8.32
CA GLY A 152 -4.08 -1.55 -8.45
C GLY A 152 -2.70 -1.06 -8.00
N ASN A 153 -2.26 -1.47 -6.81
CA ASN A 153 -0.93 -1.15 -6.29
C ASN A 153 0.17 -1.67 -7.22
N TRP A 154 0.09 -2.92 -7.69
CA TRP A 154 1.10 -3.47 -8.59
C TRP A 154 1.19 -2.67 -9.90
N ILE A 155 0.07 -2.24 -10.47
CA ILE A 155 0.06 -1.41 -11.68
C ILE A 155 0.67 -0.03 -11.40
N GLY A 156 0.26 0.66 -10.33
CA GLY A 156 0.79 1.97 -9.97
C GLY A 156 2.30 1.97 -9.74
N GLY A 157 2.79 1.10 -8.86
CA GLY A 157 4.22 1.07 -8.52
C GLY A 157 5.08 0.27 -9.51
N GLY A 158 4.53 -0.80 -10.09
CA GLY A 158 5.25 -1.70 -10.98
C GLY A 158 5.32 -1.17 -12.41
N ILE A 159 4.17 -0.83 -13.00
CA ILE A 159 4.09 -0.42 -14.40
C ILE A 159 4.34 1.08 -14.53
N PHE A 160 3.50 1.92 -13.92
CA PHE A 160 3.57 3.37 -14.12
C PHE A 160 4.88 3.98 -13.64
N ILE A 161 5.40 3.57 -12.48
CA ILE A 161 6.69 4.06 -12.00
C ILE A 161 7.82 3.13 -12.44
N GLY A 162 7.79 1.85 -12.06
CA GLY A 162 8.89 0.91 -12.33
C GLY A 162 9.23 0.76 -13.80
N LEU A 163 8.27 0.35 -14.63
CA LEU A 163 8.53 0.09 -16.05
C LEU A 163 8.82 1.38 -16.81
N ALA A 164 8.04 2.45 -16.59
CA ALA A 164 8.21 3.71 -17.30
C ALA A 164 9.59 4.34 -17.04
N TYR A 165 10.01 4.46 -15.77
CA TYR A 165 11.34 4.99 -15.46
C TYR A 165 12.45 4.07 -15.94
N SER A 166 12.24 2.75 -15.93
CA SER A 166 13.26 1.83 -16.45
C SER A 166 13.47 1.95 -17.96
N TRP A 167 12.38 2.22 -18.69
CA TRP A 167 12.41 2.51 -20.12
C TRP A 167 13.09 3.86 -20.39
N LEU A 168 12.70 4.92 -19.69
CA LEU A 168 13.32 6.26 -19.79
C LEU A 168 14.82 6.23 -19.48
N ASN A 169 15.25 5.48 -18.47
CA ASN A 169 16.68 5.38 -18.11
C ASN A 169 17.50 4.53 -19.09
N LYS A 170 16.86 3.84 -20.05
CA LYS A 170 17.55 3.01 -21.04
C LYS A 170 18.02 3.83 -22.24
N THR A 171 17.38 4.97 -22.51
CA THR A 171 17.83 5.88 -23.56
C THR A 171 19.12 6.56 -23.10
N LYS A 172 20.23 6.29 -23.79
CA LYS A 172 21.47 7.06 -23.67
C LYS A 172 21.29 8.42 -24.34
N THR A 173 20.35 9.22 -23.87
CA THR A 173 20.30 10.63 -24.25
C THR A 173 21.48 11.29 -23.55
N THR A 174 22.49 11.69 -24.33
CA THR A 174 23.50 12.64 -23.87
C THR A 174 22.75 13.85 -23.35
N HIS A 175 22.90 14.15 -22.06
CA HIS A 175 22.45 15.41 -21.50
C HIS A 175 23.12 16.51 -22.32
N ILE A 176 22.34 17.29 -23.05
CA ILE A 176 22.82 18.51 -23.68
C ILE A 176 22.58 19.57 -22.61
N ASP A 177 23.67 19.95 -21.92
CA ASP A 177 23.69 21.09 -21.01
C ASP A 177 23.49 22.41 -21.78
#